data_AF-A0A059CJH8-F1
#
_entry.id   AF-A0A059CJH8-F1
#
_cell.length_a   1.000
_cell.length_b   1.000
_cell.length_c   1.000
_cell.angle_alpha   90.00
_cell.angle_beta   90.00
_cell.angle_gamma   90.00
#
_symmetry.space_group_name_H-M   'P 1'
#
loop_
_entity.id
_entity.type
_entity.pdbx_description
1 polymer ?
#
loop_
_entity_poly.entity_id
_entity_poly.type
_entity_poly.pdbx_seq_one_letter_code
_entity_poly.pdbx_strand_id
1 'polypeptide(L)'
;MPGLVSGETGLTDDGQDSFIELSNSSKQRFNILCSGDKDGVLCFSIFGVFPIGNVNIHECDIPTTTKDRDTVCRLLNASVRKVALSKDLRHLRVACSGELVEDIVESRGGQTVGDSMHGFHCLVFDTSIFQKSKNELHQVAQQASNIEDLLHVIRTSLSVMHKQWADAMNIFHEKFDLLTSLINDHGLDSSPQEEFLSLLGGARTSPAVHQFLVNSLGEVGMKRVSKVVCGAGKELQLVVLNHLQPAVEIIGFRMGELRGLSRWRSRYLGIGLDETLVDNAVEKAGMLLVQVERFIRVLSSVVQQVASVFSPYGESLFTLMNFDSELLVVFLKFLYDQDPVMQLLDLSEADEEIDIDLETMKRVKELVQFGGFRESKYLRRTLAKEFQQMEHRYQQKN
;
A
#
# COMPACT_ATOMS: atom_id res chain seq x y z
N MET A 1 -40.66 33.45 37.19
CA MET A 1 -40.06 33.98 38.44
C MET A 1 -40.50 33.03 39.55
N PRO A 2 -39.60 32.45 40.35
CA PRO A 2 -38.28 32.94 40.80
C PRO A 2 -37.11 32.30 40.01
N GLY A 3 -35.92 32.87 39.83
CA GLY A 3 -35.34 34.14 40.27
C GLY A 3 -33.95 33.93 40.89
N LEU A 4 -32.87 34.28 40.15
CA LEU A 4 -31.57 34.88 40.58
C LEU A 4 -30.58 33.96 41.38
N VAL A 5 -29.24 33.86 41.20
CA VAL A 5 -28.19 34.78 40.71
C VAL A 5 -26.81 34.10 40.47
N SER A 6 -26.02 34.72 39.58
CA SER A 6 -24.54 34.86 39.35
C SER A 6 -23.50 33.75 39.51
N GLY A 7 -22.61 33.73 38.50
CA GLY A 7 -21.19 33.39 38.62
C GLY A 7 -20.38 34.04 37.48
N GLU A 8 -19.54 35.00 37.83
CA GLU A 8 -18.68 35.81 36.97
C GLU A 8 -17.40 35.07 36.53
N THR A 9 -16.74 35.62 35.50
CA THR A 9 -15.29 35.59 35.19
C THR A 9 -14.68 34.33 34.56
N GLY A 10 -13.97 34.55 33.43
CA GLY A 10 -12.93 33.63 32.96
C GLY A 10 -12.75 33.49 31.45
N LEU A 11 -12.64 34.58 30.69
CA LEU A 11 -12.03 34.53 29.37
C LEU A 11 -10.51 34.36 29.54
N THR A 12 -10.02 33.12 29.44
CA THR A 12 -8.60 32.83 29.17
C THR A 12 -8.49 31.59 28.28
N ASP A 13 -8.28 31.83 26.99
CA ASP A 13 -7.22 31.23 26.17
C ASP A 13 -6.98 29.70 26.27
N ASP A 14 -7.97 28.87 25.95
CA ASP A 14 -7.77 27.43 25.70
C ASP A 14 -7.37 27.13 24.23
N GLY A 15 -6.68 28.07 23.58
CA GLY A 15 -6.27 27.96 22.17
C GLY A 15 -4.85 27.40 21.96
N GLN A 16 -4.04 27.26 23.01
CA GLN A 16 -2.62 26.91 22.88
C GLN A 16 -2.24 25.54 23.46
N ASP A 17 -3.08 24.93 24.31
CA ASP A 17 -2.74 23.66 24.96
C ASP A 17 -3.00 22.41 24.11
N SER A 18 -3.88 22.49 23.10
CA SER A 18 -4.15 21.37 22.19
C SER A 18 -3.01 21.10 21.19
N PHE A 19 -2.14 22.08 20.93
CA PHE A 19 -0.93 21.87 20.11
C PHE A 19 0.23 21.26 20.91
N ILE A 20 0.23 21.45 22.23
CA ILE A 20 1.28 20.93 23.11
C ILE A 20 1.04 19.44 23.42
N GLU A 21 -0.21 18.96 23.45
CA GLU A 21 -0.51 17.55 23.68
C GLU A 21 -0.15 16.61 22.50
N LEU A 22 -0.16 17.09 21.26
CA LEU A 22 0.40 16.34 20.11
C LEU A 22 1.93 16.38 20.05
N SER A 23 2.57 17.29 20.80
CA SER A 23 4.02 17.43 20.86
C SER A 23 4.69 16.58 21.96
N ASN A 24 3.90 15.97 22.84
CA ASN A 24 4.37 15.34 24.08
C ASN A 24 4.28 13.80 24.09
N SER A 25 4.46 13.13 22.95
CA SER A 25 4.92 11.73 22.94
C SER A 25 6.44 11.66 23.20
N SER A 26 6.83 12.08 24.40
CA SER A 26 8.08 11.73 25.08
C SER A 26 9.33 11.45 24.21
N LYS A 27 10.10 12.49 23.85
CA LYS A 27 11.53 12.39 23.46
C LYS A 27 11.86 11.17 22.57
N GLN A 28 11.30 11.08 21.36
CA GLN A 28 11.86 10.16 20.37
C GLN A 28 13.30 10.59 20.08
N ARG A 29 14.27 9.88 20.67
CA ARG A 29 15.69 10.15 20.46
C ARG A 29 15.96 9.99 18.96
N PHE A 30 16.37 11.07 18.31
CA PHE A 30 16.89 11.01 16.95
C PHE A 30 18.14 10.13 16.93
N ASN A 31 17.98 8.92 16.41
CA ASN A 31 19.02 7.91 16.34
C ASN A 31 19.27 7.57 14.87
N ILE A 32 20.55 7.57 14.48
CA ILE A 32 20.99 7.10 13.17
C ILE A 32 21.72 5.79 13.39
N LEU A 33 21.26 4.73 12.73
CA LEU A 33 22.00 3.50 12.55
C LEU A 33 22.96 3.70 11.37
N CYS A 34 24.25 3.48 11.62
CA CYS A 34 25.27 3.46 10.58
C CYS A 34 25.74 2.01 10.42
N SER A 35 25.62 1.48 9.21
CA SER A 35 26.16 0.18 8.85
C SER A 35 27.23 0.34 7.76
N GLY A 36 28.13 -0.63 7.68
CA GLY A 36 29.14 -0.72 6.64
C GLY A 36 29.37 -2.17 6.27
N ASP A 37 29.56 -2.44 4.99
CA ASP A 37 29.75 -3.79 4.49
C ASP A 37 31.21 -4.07 4.06
N LYS A 38 31.42 -5.32 3.61
CA LYS A 38 32.69 -5.80 3.08
C LYS A 38 33.06 -5.17 1.73
N ASP A 39 32.08 -4.60 1.04
CA ASP A 39 32.18 -4.04 -0.31
C ASP A 39 32.41 -2.52 -0.26
N GLY A 40 32.73 -1.98 0.93
CA GLY A 40 33.09 -0.58 1.10
C GLY A 40 31.92 0.40 1.14
N VAL A 41 30.68 -0.09 1.20
CA VAL A 41 29.48 0.74 1.22
C VAL A 41 29.05 1.02 2.66
N LEU A 42 28.87 2.30 2.98
CA LEU A 42 28.29 2.78 4.22
C LEU A 42 26.82 3.13 3.99
N CYS A 43 25.94 2.71 4.90
CA CYS A 43 24.52 3.01 4.85
C CYS A 43 24.06 3.70 6.13
N PHE A 44 23.14 4.64 5.99
CA PHE A 44 22.59 5.41 7.10
C PHE A 44 21.08 5.24 7.14
N SER A 45 20.53 4.90 8.31
CA SER A 45 19.08 4.85 8.52
C SER A 45 18.67 5.50 9.83
N ILE A 46 17.59 6.28 9.80
CA ILE A 46 16.98 6.86 10.99
C ILE A 46 16.04 5.83 11.62
N PHE A 47 16.10 5.71 12.94
CA PHE A 47 15.37 4.71 13.73
C PHE A 47 15.64 3.25 13.35
N GLY A 48 16.65 3.00 12.50
CA GLY A 48 16.95 1.68 11.95
C GLY A 48 16.05 1.24 10.79
N VAL A 49 15.01 2.02 10.46
CA VAL A 49 14.00 1.64 9.45
C VAL A 49 14.00 2.55 8.21
N PHE A 50 14.26 3.85 8.37
CA PHE A 50 14.17 4.81 7.28
C PHE A 50 15.55 5.13 6.69
N PRO A 51 15.91 4.64 5.48
CA PRO A 51 17.21 4.90 4.89
C PRO A 51 17.34 6.36 4.43
N ILE A 52 18.44 7.02 4.79
CA ILE A 52 18.70 8.43 4.45
C ILE A 52 19.88 8.64 3.50
N GLY A 53 20.64 7.60 3.18
CA GLY A 53 21.71 7.68 2.21
C GLY A 53 22.72 6.55 2.32
N ASN A 54 23.59 6.48 1.32
CA ASN A 54 24.76 5.62 1.30
C ASN A 54 26.00 6.40 0.87
N VAL A 55 27.19 5.89 1.22
CA VAL A 55 28.48 6.44 0.78
C VAL A 55 29.36 5.27 0.39
N ASN A 56 29.91 5.31 -0.82
CA ASN A 56 30.88 4.33 -1.29
C ASN A 56 32.30 4.83 -1.02
N ILE A 57 33.06 4.10 -0.19
CA ILE A 57 34.42 4.50 0.19
C ILE A 57 35.38 4.44 -1.00
N HIS A 58 35.10 3.60 -2.01
CA HIS A 58 35.93 3.50 -3.22
C HIS A 58 35.88 4.75 -4.10
N GLU A 59 34.78 5.51 -4.01
CA GLU A 59 34.57 6.76 -4.76
C GLU A 59 35.11 7.98 -4.01
N CYS A 60 35.61 7.79 -2.79
CA CYS A 60 36.11 8.88 -1.96
C CYS A 60 37.57 9.20 -2.30
N ASP A 61 37.81 10.44 -2.69
CA ASP A 61 39.15 11.00 -2.81
C ASP A 61 39.69 11.35 -1.41
N ILE A 62 40.77 10.69 -0.99
CA ILE A 62 41.38 10.84 0.34
C ILE A 62 42.58 11.80 0.19
N PRO A 63 42.47 13.05 0.69
CA PRO A 63 43.61 13.95 0.70
C PRO A 63 44.65 13.42 1.71
N THR A 64 45.87 13.17 1.24
CA THR A 64 46.99 12.79 2.09
C THR A 64 48.08 13.86 2.00
N THR A 65 48.53 14.35 3.15
CA THR A 65 49.65 15.30 3.23
C THR A 65 50.92 14.52 3.51
N THR A 66 51.61 14.05 2.48
CA THR A 66 52.93 13.43 2.62
C THR A 66 54.02 14.43 2.22
N LYS A 67 54.68 14.98 3.24
CA LYS A 67 55.96 15.74 3.27
C LYS A 67 56.21 16.93 2.33
N ASP A 68 55.51 17.16 1.21
CA ASP A 68 55.50 18.46 0.48
C ASP A 68 54.59 18.49 -0.77
N ARG A 69 53.71 17.51 -0.95
CA ARG A 69 52.76 17.48 -2.07
C ARG A 69 51.37 17.10 -1.58
N ASP A 70 50.36 17.82 -2.06
CA ASP A 70 48.96 17.41 -1.93
C ASP A 70 48.71 16.27 -2.92
N THR A 71 48.71 15.04 -2.41
CA THR A 71 48.39 13.84 -3.20
C THR A 71 47.00 13.33 -2.79
N VAL A 72 46.15 13.14 -3.80
CA VAL A 72 44.85 12.51 -3.64
C VAL A 72 45.05 11.00 -3.79
N CYS A 73 44.59 10.23 -2.81
CA CYS A 73 44.65 8.78 -2.83
C CYS A 73 43.24 8.21 -2.93
N ARG A 74 43.11 7.04 -3.55
CA ARG A 74 41.89 6.23 -3.50
C ARG A 74 42.14 4.93 -2.77
N LEU A 75 41.09 4.45 -2.12
CA LEU A 75 41.13 3.19 -1.39
C LEU A 75 40.48 2.08 -2.21
N LEU A 76 41.32 1.23 -2.80
CA LEU A 76 40.87 0.07 -3.57
C LEU A 76 40.67 -1.13 -2.64
N ASN A 77 39.69 -1.98 -2.96
CA ASN A 77 39.38 -3.19 -2.20
C ASN A 77 39.18 -2.95 -0.69
N ALA A 78 38.73 -1.74 -0.33
CA ALA A 78 38.30 -1.34 0.99
C ALA A 78 37.15 -2.20 1.52
N SER A 79 37.36 -2.85 2.67
CA SER A 79 36.30 -3.50 3.44
C SER A 79 36.10 -2.78 4.77
N VAL A 80 34.86 -2.44 5.14
CA VAL A 80 34.57 -1.75 6.40
C VAL A 80 34.66 -2.73 7.57
N ARG A 81 35.42 -2.37 8.61
CA ARG A 81 35.60 -3.17 9.82
C ARG A 81 34.85 -2.59 11.01
N LYS A 82 34.75 -1.26 11.09
CA LYS A 82 34.04 -0.58 12.18
C LYS A 82 33.59 0.80 11.73
N VAL A 83 32.38 1.17 12.15
CA VAL A 83 31.79 2.49 11.93
C VAL A 83 31.39 3.07 13.28
N ALA A 84 31.69 4.35 13.51
CA ALA A 84 31.30 5.06 14.71
C ALA A 84 30.90 6.50 14.38
N LEU A 85 29.62 6.83 14.59
CA LEU A 85 29.08 8.18 14.45
C LEU A 85 29.25 8.94 15.77
N SER A 86 29.67 10.20 15.70
CA SER A 86 29.83 11.06 16.86
C SER A 86 28.48 11.46 17.47
N LYS A 87 28.45 11.72 18.79
CA LYS A 87 27.22 12.10 19.50
C LYS A 87 26.65 13.45 19.05
N ASP A 88 27.49 14.33 18.50
CA ASP A 88 27.12 15.62 17.93
C ASP A 88 26.72 15.52 16.44
N LEU A 89 26.76 14.31 15.87
CA LEU A 89 26.45 13.99 14.47
C LEU A 89 27.35 14.68 13.43
N ARG A 90 28.49 15.25 13.83
CA ARG A 90 29.39 15.97 12.93
C ARG A 90 30.46 15.12 12.26
N HIS A 91 30.82 14.00 12.87
CA HIS A 91 31.95 13.21 12.41
C HIS A 91 31.58 11.72 12.41
N LEU A 92 31.82 11.07 11.28
CA LEU A 92 31.75 9.62 11.16
C LEU A 92 33.17 9.07 11.04
N ARG A 93 33.56 8.19 11.96
CA ARG A 93 34.84 7.49 11.91
C ARG A 93 34.64 6.09 11.34
N VAL A 94 35.40 5.76 10.31
CA VAL A 94 35.32 4.48 9.62
C VAL A 94 36.70 3.84 9.62
N ALA A 95 36.81 2.68 10.26
CA ALA A 95 37.99 1.83 10.16
C ALA A 95 37.77 0.82 9.04
N CYS A 96 38.66 0.80 8.06
CA CYS A 96 38.60 -0.07 6.89
C CYS A 96 39.96 -0.73 6.63
N SER A 97 39.96 -1.87 5.96
CA SER A 97 41.18 -2.49 5.42
C SER A 97 41.15 -2.40 3.91
N GLY A 98 42.23 -2.00 3.28
CA GLY A 98 42.29 -1.79 1.83
C GLY A 98 43.67 -1.39 1.35
N GLU A 99 43.81 -1.30 0.03
CA GLU A 99 45.03 -0.88 -0.64
C GLU A 99 44.92 0.61 -0.98
N LEU A 100 45.84 1.41 -0.46
CA LEU A 100 45.89 2.84 -0.74
C LEU A 100 46.72 3.06 -2.01
N VAL A 101 46.10 3.68 -3.02
CA VAL A 101 46.74 3.99 -4.30
C VAL A 101 46.76 5.51 -4.48
N GLU A 102 47.93 6.07 -4.74
CA GLU A 102 48.11 7.48 -5.06
C GLU A 102 47.68 7.76 -6.51
N ASP A 103 46.79 8.74 -6.71
CA ASP A 103 46.41 9.21 -8.05
C ASP A 103 47.53 10.15 -8.54
N ILE A 104 48.54 9.57 -9.21
CA ILE A 104 49.69 10.34 -9.71
C ILE A 104 49.21 11.24 -10.86
N VAL A 105 48.94 12.51 -10.56
CA VAL A 105 48.84 13.56 -11.59
C VAL A 105 50.20 13.64 -12.29
N GLU A 106 50.22 13.29 -13.58
CA GLU A 106 51.40 13.23 -14.43
C GLU A 106 52.34 14.42 -14.24
N SER A 107 53.36 14.24 -13.41
CA SER A 107 54.52 15.12 -13.34
C SER A 107 55.74 14.31 -13.72
N ARG A 108 55.99 14.28 -15.03
CA ARG A 108 57.27 14.05 -15.71
C ARG A 108 58.30 13.16 -14.97
N GLY A 109 58.43 11.93 -15.48
CA GLY A 109 59.73 11.26 -15.60
C GLY A 109 60.37 10.80 -14.30
N GLY A 110 59.88 9.68 -13.77
CA GLY A 110 60.56 8.91 -12.74
C GLY A 110 59.72 7.73 -12.31
N GLN A 111 59.97 6.54 -12.88
CA GLN A 111 59.39 5.29 -12.42
C GLN A 111 59.89 5.01 -10.99
N THR A 112 59.05 5.30 -10.00
CA THR A 112 59.06 4.57 -8.74
C THR A 112 57.75 3.82 -8.67
N VAL A 113 57.83 2.49 -8.76
CA VAL A 113 56.74 1.56 -8.52
C VAL A 113 56.06 1.97 -7.21
N GLY A 114 54.81 2.43 -7.29
CA GLY A 114 54.04 2.85 -6.13
C GLY A 114 53.93 1.69 -5.15
N ASP A 115 54.43 1.89 -3.93
CA ASP A 115 54.38 0.91 -2.86
C ASP A 115 52.92 0.80 -2.40
N SER A 116 52.19 -0.16 -2.97
CA SER A 116 50.78 -0.33 -2.69
C SER A 116 50.60 -0.97 -1.30
N MET A 117 50.54 -0.09 -0.30
CA MET A 117 50.42 -0.51 1.08
C MET A 117 49.00 -0.99 1.38
N HIS A 118 48.80 -2.32 1.32
CA HIS A 118 47.64 -2.95 1.91
C HIS A 118 47.70 -2.78 3.43
N GLY A 119 46.72 -2.11 4.01
CA GLY A 119 46.77 -1.72 5.41
C GLY A 119 45.40 -1.44 6.02
N PHE A 120 45.42 -1.12 7.31
CA PHE A 120 44.26 -0.62 8.03
C PHE A 120 44.26 0.90 8.00
N HIS A 121 43.16 1.47 7.53
CA HIS A 121 42.97 2.91 7.35
C HIS A 121 41.83 3.40 8.23
N CYS A 122 41.95 4.62 8.74
CA CYS A 122 40.93 5.28 9.54
C CYS A 122 40.49 6.56 8.81
N LEU A 123 39.27 6.54 8.28
CA LEU A 123 38.67 7.67 7.57
C LEU A 123 37.76 8.46 8.51
N VAL A 124 37.73 9.77 8.34
CA VAL A 124 36.83 10.67 9.07
C VAL A 124 36.01 11.45 8.04
N PHE A 125 34.71 11.21 8.03
CA PHE A 125 33.77 11.93 7.17
C PHE A 125 33.12 13.06 7.94
N ASP A 126 32.96 14.22 7.30
CA ASP A 126 32.11 15.30 7.78
C ASP A 126 30.65 14.94 7.55
N THR A 127 29.92 14.73 8.65
CA THR A 127 28.48 14.45 8.65
C THR A 127 27.67 15.62 9.20
N SER A 128 28.23 16.83 9.23
CA SER A 128 27.57 18.03 9.78
C SER A 128 26.19 18.32 9.19
N ILE A 129 25.89 17.81 7.99
CA ILE A 129 24.55 17.85 7.39
C ILE A 129 23.48 17.19 8.28
N PHE A 130 23.79 16.06 8.95
CA PHE A 130 22.87 15.39 9.87
C PHE A 130 22.56 16.22 11.11
N GLN A 131 23.54 17.03 11.57
CA GLN A 131 23.32 17.94 12.69
C GLN A 131 22.50 19.16 12.26
N LYS A 132 22.85 19.77 11.12
CA LYS A 132 22.19 20.98 10.61
C LYS A 132 20.72 20.73 10.30
N SER A 133 20.43 19.61 9.64
CA SER A 133 19.08 19.22 9.21
C SER A 133 18.43 18.21 10.16
N LYS A 134 18.86 18.15 11.43
CA LYS A 134 18.42 17.14 12.40
C LYS A 134 16.90 17.13 12.58
N ASN A 135 16.28 18.31 12.68
CA ASN A 135 14.85 18.42 12.95
C ASN A 135 14.04 18.03 11.72
N GLU A 136 14.49 18.48 10.54
CA GLU A 136 13.88 18.19 9.25
C GLU A 136 13.95 16.68 8.94
N LEU A 137 15.13 16.08 9.12
CA LEU A 137 15.35 14.63 8.97
C LEU A 137 14.51 13.83 9.98
N HIS A 138 14.40 14.30 11.23
CA HIS A 138 13.56 13.65 12.24
C HIS A 138 12.10 13.64 11.82
N GLN A 139 11.55 14.79 11.41
CA GLN A 139 10.16 14.92 10.99
C GLN A 139 9.85 14.02 9.78
N VAL A 140 10.68 14.09 8.72
CA VAL A 140 10.48 13.27 7.52
C VAL A 140 10.57 11.78 7.85
N ALA A 141 11.59 11.36 8.59
CA ALA A 141 11.75 9.96 8.97
C ALA A 141 10.60 9.45 9.85
N GLN A 142 10.06 10.28 10.74
CA GLN A 142 8.94 9.89 11.58
C GLN A 142 7.68 9.64 10.73
N GLN A 143 7.36 10.54 9.80
CA GLN A 143 6.20 10.33 8.92
C GLN A 143 6.40 9.14 7.99
N ALA A 144 7.59 9.01 7.41
CA ALA A 144 7.90 7.90 6.51
C ALA A 144 7.87 6.53 7.20
N SER A 145 8.37 6.44 8.44
CA SER A 145 8.32 5.20 9.23
C SER A 145 6.88 4.80 9.54
N ASN A 146 6.05 5.77 9.95
CA ASN A 146 4.63 5.52 10.19
C ASN A 146 3.90 5.07 8.92
N ILE A 147 4.23 5.66 7.76
CA ILE A 147 3.66 5.24 6.48
C ILE A 147 4.06 3.79 6.16
N GLU A 148 5.32 3.40 6.36
CA GLU A 148 5.78 2.03 6.10
C GLU A 148 5.05 0.99 6.96
N ASP A 149 4.84 1.28 8.25
CA ASP A 149 4.06 0.42 9.14
C ASP A 149 2.61 0.26 8.64
N LEU A 150 1.99 1.35 8.17
CA LEU A 150 0.62 1.33 7.62
C LEU A 150 0.55 0.62 6.26
N LEU A 151 1.58 0.73 5.42
CA LEU A 151 1.68 -0.05 4.18
C LEU A 151 1.67 -1.55 4.50
N HIS A 152 2.36 -1.97 5.55
CA HIS A 152 2.31 -3.36 6.00
C HIS A 152 0.92 -3.79 6.48
N VAL A 153 0.20 -2.92 7.19
CA VAL A 153 -1.21 -3.17 7.56
C VAL A 153 -2.06 -3.37 6.31
N ILE A 154 -1.95 -2.50 5.30
CA ILE A 154 -2.72 -2.62 4.05
C ILE A 154 -2.41 -3.92 3.31
N ARG A 155 -1.12 -4.27 3.14
CA ARG A 155 -0.70 -5.54 2.51
C ARG A 155 -1.34 -6.75 3.22
N THR A 156 -1.33 -6.74 4.54
CA THR A 156 -1.90 -7.81 5.36
C THR A 156 -3.42 -7.87 5.23
N SER A 157 -4.10 -6.72 5.29
CA SER A 157 -5.56 -6.63 5.12
C SER A 157 -6.00 -7.16 3.76
N LEU A 158 -5.34 -6.76 2.67
CA LEU A 158 -5.65 -7.24 1.32
C LEU A 158 -5.46 -8.77 1.20
N SER A 159 -4.36 -9.30 1.75
CA SER A 159 -4.09 -10.74 1.75
C SER A 159 -5.15 -11.54 2.53
N VAL A 160 -5.55 -11.06 3.70
CA VAL A 160 -6.61 -11.68 4.51
C VAL A 160 -7.94 -11.64 3.76
N MET A 161 -8.31 -10.49 3.19
CA MET A 161 -9.58 -10.33 2.46
C MET A 161 -9.64 -11.24 1.23
N HIS A 162 -8.55 -11.30 0.44
CA HIS A 162 -8.45 -12.18 -0.72
C HIS A 162 -8.67 -13.64 -0.33
N LYS A 163 -7.93 -14.12 0.69
CA LYS A 163 -8.04 -15.50 1.15
C LYS A 163 -9.45 -15.83 1.66
N GLN A 164 -10.03 -14.98 2.52
CA GLN A 164 -11.35 -15.23 3.09
C GLN A 164 -12.45 -15.28 2.03
N TRP A 165 -12.36 -14.42 1.01
CA TRP A 165 -13.31 -14.43 -0.09
C TRP A 165 -13.11 -15.65 -1.00
N ALA A 166 -11.86 -15.98 -1.35
CA ALA A 166 -11.53 -17.15 -2.16
C ALA A 166 -12.04 -18.44 -1.51
N ASP A 167 -11.79 -18.62 -0.21
CA ASP A 167 -12.26 -19.80 0.55
C ASP A 167 -13.80 -19.90 0.54
N ALA A 168 -14.50 -18.77 0.62
CA ALA A 168 -15.96 -18.74 0.55
C ALA A 168 -16.50 -19.05 -0.86
N MET A 169 -15.87 -18.49 -1.90
CA MET A 169 -16.31 -18.70 -3.28
C MET A 169 -15.98 -20.09 -3.80
N ASN A 170 -14.90 -20.73 -3.30
CA ASN A 170 -14.63 -22.14 -3.57
C ASN A 170 -15.80 -23.03 -3.12
N ILE A 171 -16.40 -22.76 -1.95
CA ILE A 171 -17.57 -23.52 -1.48
C ILE A 171 -18.81 -23.26 -2.36
N PHE A 172 -18.93 -22.06 -2.91
CA PHE A 172 -19.97 -21.74 -3.90
C PHE A 172 -19.75 -22.56 -5.18
N HIS A 173 -18.57 -22.50 -5.79
CA HIS A 173 -18.25 -23.23 -7.02
C HIS A 173 -18.32 -24.74 -6.85
N GLU A 174 -17.80 -25.31 -5.75
CA GLU A 174 -17.94 -26.74 -5.44
C GLU A 174 -19.40 -27.24 -5.48
N LYS A 175 -20.35 -26.36 -5.13
CA LYS A 175 -21.78 -26.67 -5.20
C LYS A 175 -22.35 -26.39 -6.57
N PHE A 176 -22.08 -25.25 -7.17
CA PHE A 176 -22.72 -24.82 -8.41
C PHE A 176 -22.13 -25.46 -9.67
N ASP A 177 -20.87 -25.89 -9.66
CA ASP A 177 -20.24 -26.61 -10.79
C ASP A 177 -20.84 -28.00 -11.01
N LEU A 178 -21.48 -28.58 -9.99
CA LEU A 178 -22.26 -29.82 -10.11
C LEU A 178 -23.43 -29.67 -11.09
N LEU A 179 -23.95 -28.46 -11.29
CA LEU A 179 -24.99 -28.22 -12.28
C LEU A 179 -24.44 -28.39 -13.69
N THR A 180 -23.23 -27.88 -13.96
CA THR A 180 -22.55 -28.04 -15.25
C THR A 180 -22.35 -29.52 -15.59
N SER A 181 -21.92 -30.35 -14.63
CA SER A 181 -21.80 -31.80 -14.86
C SER A 181 -23.16 -32.44 -15.13
N LEU A 182 -24.21 -32.06 -14.39
CA LEU A 182 -25.55 -32.61 -14.58
C LEU A 182 -26.17 -32.24 -15.93
N ILE A 183 -25.93 -31.02 -16.41
CA ILE A 183 -26.37 -30.55 -17.74
C ILE A 183 -25.74 -31.42 -18.84
N ASN A 184 -24.42 -31.64 -18.75
CA ASN A 184 -23.69 -32.49 -19.69
C ASN A 184 -24.17 -33.95 -19.64
N ASP A 185 -24.41 -34.50 -18.45
CA ASP A 185 -24.91 -35.87 -18.27
C ASP A 185 -26.31 -36.08 -18.87
N HIS A 186 -27.12 -35.01 -18.92
CA HIS A 186 -28.44 -35.02 -19.55
C HIS A 186 -28.39 -34.67 -21.06
N GLY A 187 -27.20 -34.43 -21.62
CA GLY A 187 -27.00 -34.13 -23.04
C GLY A 187 -27.56 -32.78 -23.47
N LEU A 188 -27.60 -31.79 -22.56
CA LEU A 188 -28.03 -30.42 -22.85
C LEU A 188 -26.81 -29.58 -23.25
N ASP A 189 -26.96 -28.74 -24.28
CA ASP A 189 -25.91 -27.82 -24.77
C ASP A 189 -26.02 -26.40 -24.17
N SER A 190 -26.77 -26.24 -23.07
CA SER A 190 -27.07 -24.97 -22.42
C SER A 190 -26.12 -24.64 -21.27
N SER A 191 -25.85 -23.36 -21.01
CA SER A 191 -25.10 -22.98 -19.81
C SER A 191 -25.96 -23.06 -18.53
N PRO A 192 -25.36 -23.26 -17.34
CA PRO A 192 -26.11 -23.21 -16.08
C PRO A 192 -26.90 -21.91 -15.89
N GLN A 193 -26.35 -20.78 -16.36
CA GLN A 193 -26.99 -19.47 -16.33
C GLN A 193 -28.23 -19.43 -17.23
N GLU A 194 -28.15 -19.96 -18.46
CA GLU A 194 -29.27 -20.03 -19.41
C GLU A 194 -30.41 -20.90 -18.88
N GLU A 195 -30.07 -22.01 -18.23
CA GLU A 195 -31.03 -22.92 -17.61
C GLU A 195 -31.77 -22.25 -16.42
N PHE A 196 -31.06 -21.51 -15.57
CA PHE A 196 -31.69 -20.72 -14.50
C PHE A 196 -32.53 -19.55 -15.03
N LEU A 197 -32.08 -18.87 -16.09
CA LEU A 197 -32.85 -17.81 -16.73
C LEU A 197 -34.11 -18.36 -17.42
N SER A 198 -34.03 -19.54 -18.02
CA SER A 198 -35.17 -20.24 -18.62
C SER A 198 -36.19 -20.63 -17.55
N LEU A 199 -35.72 -21.10 -16.40
CA LEU A 199 -36.57 -21.36 -15.24
C LEU A 199 -37.32 -20.09 -14.79
N LEU A 200 -36.62 -18.96 -14.67
CA LEU A 200 -37.22 -17.67 -14.31
C LEU A 200 -38.20 -17.15 -15.37
N GLY A 201 -37.93 -17.41 -16.65
CA GLY A 201 -38.82 -17.10 -17.77
C GLY A 201 -40.11 -17.94 -17.82
N GLY A 202 -40.34 -18.82 -16.83
CA GLY A 202 -41.53 -19.66 -16.73
C GLY A 202 -41.46 -20.94 -17.58
N ALA A 203 -40.29 -21.32 -18.08
CA ALA A 203 -40.10 -22.61 -18.74
C ALA A 203 -40.20 -23.77 -17.72
N ARG A 204 -40.48 -24.98 -18.22
CA ARG A 204 -40.43 -26.17 -17.37
C ARG A 204 -39.00 -26.38 -16.88
N THR A 205 -38.83 -26.65 -15.58
CA THR A 205 -37.54 -27.06 -15.01
C THR A 205 -36.96 -28.22 -15.82
N SER A 206 -35.76 -28.07 -16.36
CA SER A 206 -35.06 -29.19 -17.00
C SER A 206 -34.77 -30.29 -15.96
N PRO A 207 -34.66 -31.57 -16.39
CA PRO A 207 -34.34 -32.66 -15.47
C PRO A 207 -33.04 -32.43 -14.69
N ALA A 208 -32.03 -31.83 -15.33
CA ALA A 208 -30.75 -31.48 -14.73
C ALA A 208 -30.91 -30.43 -13.61
N VAL A 209 -31.63 -29.33 -13.87
CA VAL A 209 -31.89 -28.28 -12.86
C VAL A 209 -32.75 -28.83 -11.72
N HIS A 210 -33.75 -29.66 -12.01
CA HIS A 210 -34.58 -30.28 -10.98
C HIS A 210 -33.75 -31.20 -10.06
N GLN A 211 -32.92 -32.08 -10.65
CA GLN A 211 -32.02 -32.94 -9.89
C GLN A 211 -31.03 -32.13 -9.07
N PHE A 212 -30.48 -31.05 -9.63
CA PHE A 212 -29.57 -30.16 -8.93
C PHE A 212 -30.22 -29.51 -7.70
N LEU A 213 -31.38 -28.87 -7.90
CA LEU A 213 -32.10 -28.14 -6.87
C LEU A 213 -32.54 -29.05 -5.71
N VAL A 214 -33.02 -30.27 -6.02
CA VAL A 214 -33.57 -31.19 -5.03
C VAL A 214 -32.47 -32.03 -4.36
N ASN A 215 -31.53 -32.59 -5.13
CA ASN A 215 -30.60 -33.62 -4.64
C ASN A 215 -29.19 -33.09 -4.32
N SER A 216 -28.70 -32.08 -5.05
CA SER A 216 -27.31 -31.60 -4.92
C SER A 216 -27.17 -30.33 -4.07
N LEU A 217 -28.00 -29.33 -4.36
CA LEU A 217 -28.05 -28.07 -3.61
C LEU A 217 -28.92 -28.25 -2.36
N GLY A 218 -30.21 -28.54 -2.55
CA GLY A 218 -31.19 -28.67 -1.47
C GLY A 218 -31.28 -27.42 -0.57
N GLU A 219 -32.18 -27.45 0.41
CA GLU A 219 -32.33 -26.34 1.36
C GLU A 219 -31.06 -26.17 2.24
N VAL A 220 -30.44 -27.28 2.64
CA VAL A 220 -29.26 -27.29 3.51
C VAL A 220 -28.03 -26.72 2.79
N GLY A 221 -27.81 -27.07 1.51
CA GLY A 221 -26.70 -26.52 0.73
C GLY A 221 -26.91 -25.04 0.44
N MET A 222 -28.13 -24.63 0.10
CA MET A 222 -28.48 -23.22 -0.09
C MET A 222 -28.22 -22.38 1.16
N LYS A 223 -28.68 -22.85 2.34
CA LYS A 223 -28.41 -22.19 3.63
C LYS A 223 -26.91 -22.15 3.96
N ARG A 224 -26.16 -23.22 3.66
CA ARG A 224 -24.72 -23.28 3.88
C ARG A 224 -23.98 -22.26 3.00
N VAL A 225 -24.25 -22.23 1.70
CA VAL A 225 -23.63 -21.29 0.75
C VAL A 225 -23.91 -19.85 1.17
N SER A 226 -25.19 -19.52 1.42
CA SER A 226 -25.60 -18.19 1.90
C SER A 226 -24.86 -17.78 3.16
N LYS A 227 -24.81 -18.67 4.17
CA LYS A 227 -24.12 -18.39 5.43
C LYS A 227 -22.62 -18.15 5.24
N VAL A 228 -21.96 -18.95 4.40
CA VAL A 228 -20.52 -18.84 4.15
C VAL A 228 -20.19 -17.57 3.39
N VAL A 229 -20.88 -17.28 2.27
CA VAL A 229 -20.61 -16.09 1.45
C VAL A 229 -20.98 -14.81 2.18
N CYS A 230 -22.15 -14.74 2.83
CA CYS A 230 -22.53 -13.58 3.63
C CYS A 230 -21.65 -13.42 4.87
N GLY A 231 -21.19 -14.54 5.46
CA GLY A 231 -20.25 -14.55 6.58
C GLY A 231 -18.91 -13.93 6.18
N ALA A 232 -18.29 -14.43 5.12
CA ALA A 232 -17.05 -13.88 4.58
C ALA A 232 -17.21 -12.41 4.19
N GLY A 233 -18.33 -12.04 3.55
CA GLY A 233 -18.61 -10.66 3.18
C GLY A 233 -18.66 -9.71 4.39
N LYS A 234 -19.26 -10.13 5.51
CA LYS A 234 -19.26 -9.34 6.75
C LYS A 234 -17.87 -9.21 7.37
N GLU A 235 -17.09 -10.28 7.38
CA GLU A 235 -15.70 -10.24 7.86
C GLU A 235 -14.85 -9.30 6.99
N LEU A 236 -14.99 -9.36 5.66
CA LEU A 236 -14.34 -8.42 4.75
C LEU A 236 -14.75 -6.96 5.04
N GLN A 237 -16.03 -6.68 5.26
CA GLN A 237 -16.49 -5.35 5.66
C GLN A 237 -15.82 -4.88 6.95
N LEU A 238 -15.67 -5.75 7.94
CA LEU A 238 -14.98 -5.44 9.19
C LEU A 238 -13.49 -5.17 8.98
N VAL A 239 -12.80 -5.97 8.14
CA VAL A 239 -11.39 -5.73 7.81
C VAL A 239 -11.23 -4.38 7.11
N VAL A 240 -12.14 -4.03 6.20
CA VAL A 240 -12.12 -2.72 5.53
C VAL A 240 -12.27 -1.59 6.55
N LEU A 241 -13.33 -1.63 7.35
CA LEU A 241 -13.69 -0.54 8.26
C LEU A 241 -12.71 -0.37 9.42
N ASN A 242 -12.15 -1.46 9.95
CA ASN A 242 -11.30 -1.41 11.14
C ASN A 242 -9.80 -1.30 10.82
N HIS A 243 -9.37 -1.71 9.63
CA HIS A 243 -7.95 -1.81 9.30
C HIS A 243 -7.59 -1.09 8.00
N LEU A 244 -8.22 -1.44 6.89
CA LEU A 244 -7.81 -0.93 5.57
C LEU A 244 -8.11 0.57 5.42
N GLN A 245 -9.35 0.97 5.64
CA GLN A 245 -9.79 2.36 5.46
C GLN A 245 -9.05 3.32 6.41
N PRO A 246 -8.99 3.05 7.74
CA PRO A 246 -8.21 3.90 8.65
C PRO A 246 -6.74 3.99 8.24
N ALA A 247 -6.13 2.89 7.79
CA ALA A 247 -4.73 2.91 7.36
C ALA A 247 -4.52 3.81 6.13
N VAL A 248 -5.39 3.71 5.12
CA VAL A 248 -5.31 4.54 3.90
C VAL A 248 -5.56 6.02 4.21
N GLU A 249 -6.53 6.33 5.08
CA GLU A 249 -6.82 7.71 5.51
C GLU A 249 -5.64 8.33 6.27
N ILE A 250 -5.03 7.57 7.20
CA ILE A 250 -3.85 8.03 7.94
C ILE A 250 -2.66 8.19 6.98
N ILE A 251 -2.43 7.29 6.02
CA ILE A 251 -1.40 7.47 4.99
C ILE A 251 -1.66 8.77 4.20
N GLY A 252 -2.90 9.00 3.76
CA GLY A 252 -3.27 10.23 3.06
C GLY A 252 -2.97 11.49 3.88
N PHE A 253 -3.30 11.47 5.18
CA PHE A 253 -2.97 12.54 6.11
C PHE A 253 -1.46 12.78 6.22
N ARG A 254 -0.68 11.72 6.44
CA ARG A 254 0.79 11.77 6.63
C ARG A 254 1.52 12.21 5.35
N MET A 255 1.06 11.76 4.18
CA MET A 255 1.54 12.24 2.89
C MET A 255 1.16 13.72 2.68
N GLY A 256 0.00 14.16 3.15
CA GLY A 256 -0.39 15.56 3.18
C GLY A 256 0.54 16.43 4.04
N GLU A 257 0.99 15.92 5.20
CA GLU A 257 1.99 16.59 6.03
C GLU A 257 3.34 16.70 5.30
N LEU A 258 3.83 15.59 4.71
CA LEU A 258 5.05 15.59 3.89
C LEU A 258 4.96 16.58 2.74
N ARG A 259 3.79 16.69 2.10
CA ARG A 259 3.52 17.68 1.06
C ARG A 259 3.67 19.10 1.60
N GLY A 260 3.10 19.38 2.78
CA GLY A 260 3.27 20.67 3.46
C GLY A 260 4.75 21.00 3.72
N LEU A 261 5.54 20.02 4.17
CA LEU A 261 6.98 20.18 4.39
C LEU A 261 7.74 20.44 3.08
N SER A 262 7.41 19.70 2.01
CA SER A 262 8.08 19.82 0.70
C SER A 262 7.98 21.22 0.08
N ARG A 263 6.90 21.95 0.37
CA ARG A 263 6.70 23.33 -0.09
C ARG A 263 7.68 24.30 0.55
N TRP A 264 8.24 23.98 1.72
CA TRP A 264 9.26 24.79 2.36
C TRP A 264 10.66 24.46 1.80
N ARG A 265 10.85 24.82 0.52
CA ARG A 265 12.04 24.47 -0.27
C ARG A 265 13.36 24.86 0.39
N SER A 266 13.42 26.02 1.06
CA SER A 266 14.67 26.47 1.72
C SER A 266 15.17 25.53 2.83
N ARG A 267 14.29 24.73 3.45
CA ARG A 267 14.66 23.78 4.50
C ARG A 267 14.68 22.33 4.01
N TYR A 268 13.73 21.96 3.17
CA TYR A 268 13.48 20.55 2.82
C TYR A 268 14.05 20.13 1.46
N LEU A 269 14.29 21.08 0.54
CA LEU A 269 14.90 20.74 -0.75
C LEU A 269 16.34 20.24 -0.57
N GLY A 270 17.08 20.83 0.37
CA GLY A 270 18.48 20.44 0.66
C GLY A 270 18.64 19.05 1.27
N ILE A 271 17.57 18.42 1.77
CA ILE A 271 17.57 17.03 2.24
C ILE A 271 16.94 16.06 1.21
N GLY A 272 16.56 16.57 0.04
CA GLY A 272 16.00 15.76 -1.05
C GLY A 272 14.47 15.56 -1.02
N LEU A 273 13.71 16.30 -0.21
CA LEU A 273 12.25 16.19 -0.24
C LEU A 273 11.69 17.00 -1.41
N ASP A 274 11.41 16.31 -2.52
CA ASP A 274 10.89 16.94 -3.76
C ASP A 274 9.37 17.10 -3.74
N GLU A 275 8.90 18.30 -4.08
CA GLU A 275 7.48 18.63 -4.09
C GLU A 275 6.69 17.85 -5.16
N THR A 276 7.28 17.60 -6.33
CA THR A 276 6.57 16.95 -7.44
C THR A 276 6.37 15.46 -7.19
N LEU A 277 7.37 14.81 -6.59
CA LEU A 277 7.28 13.40 -6.17
C LEU A 277 6.25 13.23 -5.05
N VAL A 278 6.27 14.12 -4.04
CA VAL A 278 5.31 14.05 -2.93
C VAL A 278 3.89 14.38 -3.41
N ASP A 279 3.71 15.35 -4.32
CA ASP A 279 2.41 15.65 -4.93
C ASP A 279 1.82 14.41 -5.63
N ASN A 280 2.64 13.68 -6.39
CA ASN A 280 2.22 12.45 -7.06
C ASN A 280 1.87 11.34 -6.05
N ALA A 281 2.68 11.16 -4.99
CA ALA A 281 2.40 10.19 -3.94
C ALA A 281 1.06 10.49 -3.23
N VAL A 282 0.79 11.76 -2.90
CA VAL A 282 -0.49 12.21 -2.34
C VAL A 282 -1.65 11.91 -3.29
N GLU A 283 -1.46 12.16 -4.58
CA GLU A 283 -2.46 11.85 -5.61
C GLU A 283 -2.82 10.36 -5.62
N LYS A 284 -1.81 9.49 -5.57
CA LYS A 284 -1.97 8.03 -5.52
C LYS A 284 -2.63 7.54 -4.24
N ALA A 285 -2.31 8.12 -3.09
CA ALA A 285 -3.01 7.80 -1.84
C ALA A 285 -4.49 8.18 -1.92
N GLY A 286 -4.82 9.31 -2.55
CA GLY A 286 -6.21 9.71 -2.81
C GLY A 286 -6.95 8.74 -3.74
N MET A 287 -6.30 8.30 -4.83
CA MET A 287 -6.88 7.28 -5.73
C MET A 287 -7.14 5.96 -5.02
N LEU A 288 -6.20 5.52 -4.17
CA LEU A 288 -6.36 4.31 -3.35
C LEU A 288 -7.57 4.43 -2.42
N LEU A 289 -7.76 5.59 -1.77
CA LEU A 289 -8.94 5.82 -0.92
C LEU A 289 -10.25 5.68 -1.72
N VAL A 290 -10.31 6.22 -2.94
CA VAL A 290 -11.47 6.04 -3.81
C VAL A 290 -11.70 4.57 -4.18
N GLN A 291 -10.63 3.78 -4.36
CA GLN A 291 -10.77 2.34 -4.59
C GLN A 291 -11.29 1.59 -3.37
N VAL A 292 -10.87 1.95 -2.15
CA VAL A 292 -11.41 1.37 -0.93
C VAL A 292 -12.92 1.65 -0.82
N GLU A 293 -13.33 2.90 -1.10
CA GLU A 293 -14.74 3.31 -1.14
C GLU A 293 -15.55 2.59 -2.23
N ARG A 294 -14.95 2.37 -3.39
CA ARG A 294 -15.59 1.57 -4.45
C ARG A 294 -15.75 0.12 -4.02
N PHE A 295 -14.69 -0.47 -3.45
CA PHE A 295 -14.67 -1.85 -3.01
C PHE A 295 -15.77 -2.12 -1.98
N ILE A 296 -15.89 -1.28 -0.94
CA ILE A 296 -16.91 -1.47 0.10
C ILE A 296 -18.34 -1.38 -0.45
N ARG A 297 -18.59 -0.53 -1.46
CA ARG A 297 -19.89 -0.44 -2.14
C ARG A 297 -20.20 -1.68 -2.94
N VAL A 298 -19.25 -2.17 -3.73
CA VAL A 298 -19.41 -3.41 -4.52
C VAL A 298 -19.63 -4.59 -3.58
N LEU A 299 -18.79 -4.76 -2.57
CA LEU A 299 -18.94 -5.81 -1.56
C LEU A 299 -20.31 -5.79 -0.89
N SER A 300 -20.77 -4.61 -0.48
CA SER A 300 -22.09 -4.46 0.16
C SER A 300 -23.22 -4.83 -0.79
N SER A 301 -23.13 -4.44 -2.06
CA SER A 301 -24.11 -4.82 -3.08
C SER A 301 -24.14 -6.34 -3.29
N VAL A 302 -22.97 -6.98 -3.41
CA VAL A 302 -22.86 -8.44 -3.57
C VAL A 302 -23.46 -9.18 -2.38
N VAL A 303 -23.07 -8.81 -1.15
CA VAL A 303 -23.58 -9.45 0.06
C VAL A 303 -25.09 -9.27 0.18
N GLN A 304 -25.61 -8.10 -0.18
CA GLN A 304 -27.05 -7.84 -0.18
C GLN A 304 -27.78 -8.70 -1.20
N GLN A 305 -27.27 -8.83 -2.43
CA GLN A 305 -27.85 -9.69 -3.47
C GLN A 305 -27.88 -11.15 -3.03
N VAL A 306 -26.77 -11.69 -2.52
CA VAL A 306 -26.68 -13.07 -1.99
C VAL A 306 -27.68 -13.26 -0.85
N ALA A 307 -27.74 -12.34 0.12
CA ALA A 307 -28.67 -12.42 1.24
C ALA A 307 -30.13 -12.35 0.80
N SER A 308 -30.44 -11.55 -0.22
CA SER A 308 -31.78 -11.43 -0.80
C SER A 308 -32.21 -12.70 -1.54
N VAL A 309 -31.34 -13.27 -2.38
CA VAL A 309 -31.61 -14.51 -3.13
C VAL A 309 -31.76 -15.71 -2.21
N PHE A 310 -30.99 -15.76 -1.12
CA PHE A 310 -30.98 -16.90 -0.20
C PHE A 310 -31.64 -16.61 1.15
N SER A 311 -32.56 -15.65 1.19
CA SER A 311 -33.24 -15.22 2.43
C SER A 311 -34.00 -16.38 3.09
N PRO A 312 -33.90 -16.55 4.43
CA PRO A 312 -34.55 -17.63 5.16
C PRO A 312 -36.08 -17.54 5.22
N TYR A 313 -36.67 -16.42 4.77
CA TYR A 313 -38.13 -16.24 4.65
C TYR A 313 -38.69 -16.73 3.30
N GLY A 314 -37.84 -17.18 2.38
CA GLY A 314 -38.25 -17.94 1.21
C GLY A 314 -38.60 -19.36 1.60
N GLU A 315 -39.80 -19.57 2.15
CA GLU A 315 -40.34 -20.90 2.39
C GLU A 315 -40.36 -21.67 1.06
N SER A 316 -39.47 -22.66 0.89
CA SER A 316 -39.39 -23.63 -0.21
C SER A 316 -38.62 -23.23 -1.49
N LEU A 317 -37.90 -24.22 -2.03
CA LEU A 317 -37.30 -24.24 -3.38
C LEU A 317 -38.31 -23.91 -4.51
N PHE A 318 -39.62 -23.99 -4.25
CA PHE A 318 -40.67 -23.59 -5.21
C PHE A 318 -40.84 -22.07 -5.31
N THR A 319 -40.36 -21.33 -4.32
CA THR A 319 -40.49 -19.87 -4.25
C THR A 319 -39.35 -19.16 -4.98
N LEU A 320 -38.41 -19.92 -5.60
CA LEU A 320 -37.50 -19.43 -6.63
C LEU A 320 -38.26 -18.71 -7.76
N MET A 321 -39.54 -19.06 -7.95
CA MET A 321 -40.48 -18.43 -8.89
C MET A 321 -41.20 -17.17 -8.38
N ASN A 322 -41.05 -16.81 -7.10
CA ASN A 322 -41.71 -15.66 -6.44
C ASN A 322 -40.71 -14.61 -5.93
N PHE A 323 -39.41 -14.78 -6.17
CA PHE A 323 -38.44 -13.73 -5.93
C PHE A 323 -38.69 -12.56 -6.87
N ASP A 324 -38.19 -11.40 -6.46
CA ASP A 324 -38.04 -10.27 -7.36
C ASP A 324 -37.14 -10.69 -8.53
N SER A 325 -37.77 -11.01 -9.67
CA SER A 325 -37.11 -11.59 -10.85
C SER A 325 -35.91 -10.74 -11.31
N GLU A 326 -35.93 -9.44 -11.01
CA GLU A 326 -34.85 -8.51 -11.30
C GLU A 326 -33.58 -8.82 -10.47
N LEU A 327 -33.70 -9.07 -9.17
CA LEU A 327 -32.55 -9.37 -8.29
C LEU A 327 -31.89 -10.70 -8.63
N LEU A 328 -32.70 -11.71 -8.99
CA LEU A 328 -32.19 -13.02 -9.43
C LEU A 328 -31.48 -12.93 -10.79
N VAL A 329 -32.01 -12.15 -11.73
CA VAL A 329 -31.35 -11.89 -13.01
C VAL A 329 -30.02 -11.16 -12.81
N VAL A 330 -29.97 -10.19 -11.90
CA VAL A 330 -28.72 -9.51 -11.53
C VAL A 330 -27.74 -10.50 -10.91
N PHE A 331 -28.15 -11.32 -9.94
CA PHE A 331 -27.31 -12.35 -9.34
C PHE A 331 -26.75 -13.33 -10.40
N LEU A 332 -27.60 -13.82 -11.30
CA LEU A 332 -27.18 -14.74 -12.36
C LEU A 332 -26.23 -14.09 -13.36
N LYS A 333 -26.40 -12.80 -13.67
CA LYS A 333 -25.49 -12.08 -14.58
C LYS A 333 -24.17 -11.63 -13.94
N PHE A 334 -24.21 -11.23 -12.67
CA PHE A 334 -23.12 -10.50 -12.02
C PHE A 334 -22.39 -11.27 -10.92
N LEU A 335 -22.95 -12.36 -10.41
CA LEU A 335 -22.36 -13.13 -9.31
C LEU A 335 -22.15 -14.60 -9.65
N TYR A 336 -22.94 -15.14 -10.57
CA TYR A 336 -22.80 -16.54 -10.98
C TYR A 336 -21.54 -16.76 -11.83
N ASP A 337 -21.32 -15.92 -12.85
CA ASP A 337 -20.17 -16.03 -13.77
C ASP A 337 -19.08 -14.98 -13.53
N GLN A 338 -19.44 -13.84 -12.93
CA GLN A 338 -18.51 -12.76 -12.63
C GLN A 338 -18.37 -12.69 -11.11
N ASP A 339 -17.15 -12.75 -10.57
CA ASP A 339 -16.88 -12.48 -9.15
C ASP A 339 -16.31 -11.06 -9.02
N PRO A 340 -17.16 -10.02 -8.93
CA PRO A 340 -16.70 -8.63 -8.93
C PRO A 340 -15.90 -8.28 -7.67
N VAL A 341 -16.08 -9.02 -6.57
CA VAL A 341 -15.31 -8.81 -5.34
C VAL A 341 -13.90 -9.36 -5.55
N MET A 342 -13.75 -10.58 -6.09
CA MET A 342 -12.44 -11.14 -6.41
C MET A 342 -11.71 -10.33 -7.48
N GLN A 343 -12.41 -9.90 -8.54
CA GLN A 343 -11.83 -9.03 -9.58
C GLN A 343 -11.22 -7.75 -9.00
N LEU A 344 -11.79 -7.18 -7.93
CA LEU A 344 -11.24 -6.00 -7.27
C LEU A 344 -10.07 -6.32 -6.33
N LEU A 345 -10.00 -7.54 -5.78
CA LEU A 345 -8.94 -7.99 -4.87
C LEU A 345 -7.75 -8.60 -5.61
N ASP A 346 -7.93 -9.08 -6.83
CA ASP A 346 -6.92 -9.83 -7.55
C ASP A 346 -5.72 -8.97 -7.96
N LEU A 347 -4.58 -9.64 -7.89
CA LEU A 347 -3.26 -9.14 -8.30
C LEU A 347 -2.86 -9.60 -9.70
N SER A 348 -3.79 -10.19 -10.47
CA SER A 348 -3.49 -10.79 -11.78
C SER A 348 -2.64 -9.86 -12.65
N GLU A 349 -1.48 -10.36 -13.08
CA GLU A 349 -0.53 -9.67 -13.97
C GLU A 349 -1.12 -9.41 -15.37
N ALA A 350 -2.23 -10.07 -15.72
CA ALA A 350 -2.95 -9.76 -16.95
C ALA A 350 -3.47 -8.32 -16.87
N ASP A 351 -3.24 -7.54 -17.93
CA ASP A 351 -3.82 -6.20 -18.16
C ASP A 351 -5.34 -6.27 -18.40
N GLU A 352 -6.05 -7.08 -17.62
CA GLU A 352 -7.51 -7.04 -17.55
C GLU A 352 -7.88 -5.73 -16.84
N GLU A 353 -8.08 -4.70 -17.66
CA GLU A 353 -8.70 -3.45 -17.24
C GLU A 353 -10.17 -3.74 -16.93
N ILE A 354 -10.60 -3.37 -15.71
CA ILE A 354 -12.01 -3.43 -15.33
C ILE A 354 -12.79 -2.54 -16.29
N ASP A 355 -13.76 -3.11 -16.99
CA ASP A 355 -14.62 -2.35 -17.90
C ASP A 355 -15.47 -1.37 -17.10
N ILE A 356 -15.45 -0.12 -17.55
CA ILE A 356 -16.19 0.97 -16.90
C ILE A 356 -16.92 1.72 -17.98
N ASP A 357 -18.19 1.98 -17.69
CA ASP A 357 -19.08 2.67 -18.59
C ASP A 357 -18.47 4.00 -19.07
N LEU A 358 -18.70 4.28 -20.35
CA LEU A 358 -18.10 5.42 -21.03
C LEU A 358 -18.52 6.76 -20.39
N GLU A 359 -19.69 6.81 -19.77
CA GLU A 359 -20.24 7.99 -19.13
C GLU A 359 -19.50 8.33 -17.82
N THR A 360 -19.28 7.35 -16.95
CA THR A 360 -18.47 7.49 -15.73
C THR A 360 -17.05 7.89 -16.09
N MET A 361 -16.44 7.27 -17.11
CA MET A 361 -15.11 7.66 -17.57
C MET A 361 -15.07 9.10 -18.10
N LYS A 362 -16.14 9.58 -18.74
CA LYS A 362 -16.25 10.97 -19.18
C LYS A 362 -16.36 11.91 -17.99
N ARG A 363 -17.21 11.61 -17.00
CA ARG A 363 -17.35 12.40 -15.78
C ARG A 363 -16.04 12.49 -14.99
N VAL A 364 -15.29 11.39 -14.88
CA VAL A 364 -13.95 11.40 -14.25
C VAL A 364 -12.97 12.30 -15.00
N LYS A 365 -12.99 12.29 -16.34
CA LYS A 365 -12.17 13.20 -17.15
C LYS A 365 -12.56 14.67 -16.96
N GLU A 366 -13.85 14.96 -16.79
CA GLU A 366 -14.33 16.31 -16.48
C GLU A 366 -13.86 16.76 -15.09
N LEU A 367 -13.84 15.87 -14.09
CA LEU A 367 -13.33 16.18 -12.75
C LEU A 367 -11.86 16.64 -12.76
N VAL A 368 -11.04 16.17 -13.70
CA VAL A 368 -9.66 16.66 -13.86
C VAL A 368 -9.63 18.18 -14.11
N GLN A 369 -10.61 18.72 -14.86
CA GLN A 369 -10.72 20.15 -15.13
C GLN A 369 -11.11 20.95 -13.88
N PHE A 370 -11.74 20.31 -12.89
CA PHE A 370 -12.14 20.90 -11.62
C PHE A 370 -11.12 20.66 -10.49
N GLY A 371 -9.91 20.21 -10.81
CA GLY A 371 -8.86 19.94 -9.83
C GLY A 371 -8.93 18.54 -9.19
N GLY A 372 -9.64 17.61 -9.81
CA GLY A 372 -9.56 16.19 -9.51
C GLY A 372 -8.22 15.56 -9.91
N PHE A 373 -8.10 14.25 -9.72
CA PHE A 373 -6.88 13.52 -10.03
C PHE A 373 -6.49 13.62 -11.52
N ARG A 374 -5.20 13.79 -11.81
CA ARG A 374 -4.63 13.88 -13.16
C ARG A 374 -4.76 12.59 -13.93
N GLU A 375 -4.63 11.46 -13.25
CA GLU A 375 -4.83 10.16 -13.87
C GLU A 375 -6.29 9.73 -13.80
N SER A 376 -6.89 9.38 -14.95
CA SER A 376 -8.29 8.93 -15.04
C SER A 376 -8.45 7.42 -15.11
N LYS A 377 -7.35 6.66 -15.21
CA LYS A 377 -7.37 5.21 -15.39
C LYS A 377 -7.46 4.42 -14.08
N TYR A 378 -7.38 5.10 -12.93
CA TYR A 378 -7.34 4.42 -11.63
C TYR A 378 -8.55 3.51 -11.44
N LEU A 379 -9.74 3.90 -11.89
CA LEU A 379 -10.94 3.07 -11.79
C LEU A 379 -10.85 1.76 -12.62
N ARG A 380 -10.04 1.70 -13.67
CA ARG A 380 -9.88 0.47 -14.46
C ARG A 380 -8.99 -0.57 -13.78
N ARG A 381 -8.37 -0.22 -12.66
CA ARG A 381 -7.47 -1.11 -11.93
C ARG A 381 -8.15 -1.66 -10.69
N THR A 382 -7.63 -2.80 -10.26
CA THR A 382 -8.01 -3.45 -9.00
C THR A 382 -7.49 -2.64 -7.81
N LEU A 383 -8.09 -2.86 -6.64
CA LEU A 383 -7.65 -2.25 -5.38
C LEU A 383 -6.18 -2.61 -5.09
N ALA A 384 -5.80 -3.85 -5.37
CA ALA A 384 -4.44 -4.35 -5.15
C ALA A 384 -3.43 -3.72 -6.13
N LYS A 385 -3.79 -3.54 -7.41
CA LYS A 385 -2.95 -2.83 -8.39
C LYS A 385 -2.75 -1.35 -8.02
N GLU A 386 -3.79 -0.66 -7.57
CA GLU A 386 -3.66 0.74 -7.11
C GLU A 386 -2.79 0.85 -5.85
N PHE A 387 -2.92 -0.09 -4.92
CA PHE A 387 -2.03 -0.16 -3.77
C PHE A 387 -0.55 -0.34 -4.20
N GLN A 388 -0.25 -1.27 -5.12
CA GLN A 388 1.11 -1.46 -5.63
C GLN A 388 1.67 -0.21 -6.33
N GLN A 389 0.84 0.53 -7.08
CA GLN A 389 1.28 1.77 -7.71
C GLN A 389 1.61 2.85 -6.67
N MET A 390 0.78 2.99 -5.65
CA MET A 390 1.03 3.93 -4.56
C MET A 390 2.31 3.54 -3.81
N GLU A 391 2.47 2.26 -3.46
CA GLU A 391 3.65 1.73 -2.80
C GLU A 391 4.92 1.94 -3.63
N HIS A 392 4.91 1.59 -4.93
CA HIS A 392 6.05 1.78 -5.81
C HIS A 392 6.41 3.26 -5.97
N ARG A 393 5.43 4.17 -6.01
CA ARG A 393 5.70 5.62 -6.08
C ARG A 393 6.25 6.17 -4.79
N TYR A 394 5.83 5.63 -3.65
CA TYR A 394 6.41 5.96 -2.36
C TYR A 394 7.85 5.42 -2.22
N GLN A 395 8.11 4.22 -2.74
CA GLN A 395 9.42 3.56 -2.71
C GLN A 395 10.37 4.00 -3.83
N GLN A 396 9.89 4.75 -4.83
CA GLN A 396 10.75 5.40 -5.83
C GLN A 396 11.65 6.40 -5.11
N LYS A 397 12.80 5.88 -4.68
CA LYS A 397 13.91 6.65 -4.13
C LYS A 397 14.36 7.67 -5.17
N ASN A 398 14.58 8.90 -4.69
CA ASN A 398 15.35 9.93 -5.38
C ASN A 398 16.65 9.39 -5.95
#